data_AF-A0A2I0T3Z7-F1
#
_entry.id   AF-A0A2I0T3Z7-F1
#
_cell.length_a   1.000
_cell.length_b   1.000
_cell.length_c   1.000
_cell.angle_alpha   90.00
_cell.angle_beta   90.00
_cell.angle_gamma   90.00
#
_symmetry.space_group_name_H-M   'P 1'
#
loop_
_entity.id
_entity.type
_entity.pdbx_description
1 polymer ?
#
loop_
_entity_poly.entity_id
_entity_poly.type
_entity_poly.pdbx_seq_one_letter_code
_entity_poly.pdbx_strand_id
1 'polypeptide(L)'
;MQLCRDVGYKRMRLPNLLEHETMAEAKQQASSWVPLLAKQCHTDTQLFLCSLFAPVCLDRPVYPCRSLCEVVRDSCAPVMESYGFPWPEMLHCGKFPSDHELCIAVQFGNSKVTPPPVSKICTQCEMEHKADGMMEQMCSTKYGGEKTEPAGGEAQEHRSDQQGLSRARTKDHISWECK
;
A
#
# COMPACT_ATOMS: atom_id res chain seq x y z
N MET A 1 9.52 -9.44 0.91
CA MET A 1 8.90 -8.14 0.54
C MET A 1 7.50 -8.14 1.12
N GLN A 2 7.03 -7.09 1.80
CA GLN A 2 5.72 -7.14 2.51
C GLN A 2 4.54 -7.36 1.57
N LEU A 3 4.52 -6.69 0.42
CA LEU A 3 3.49 -6.81 -0.62
C LEU A 3 3.26 -8.27 -1.07
N CYS A 4 4.34 -9.03 -1.23
CA CYS A 4 4.33 -10.39 -1.80
C CYS A 4 4.73 -11.45 -0.78
N ARG A 5 4.22 -11.31 0.44
CA ARG A 5 4.34 -12.37 1.45
C ARG A 5 3.35 -13.48 1.11
N ASP A 6 3.78 -14.73 1.28
CA ASP A 6 2.93 -15.93 1.18
C ASP A 6 2.28 -16.19 -0.20
N VAL A 7 2.83 -15.62 -1.28
CA VAL A 7 2.36 -15.80 -2.67
C VAL A 7 2.75 -17.15 -3.31
N GLY A 8 3.27 -18.10 -2.54
CA GLY A 8 3.58 -19.46 -3.01
C GLY A 8 4.99 -19.69 -3.55
N TYR A 9 5.85 -18.66 -3.62
CA TYR A 9 7.26 -18.80 -4.01
C TYR A 9 8.19 -17.95 -3.13
N LYS A 10 9.48 -18.32 -3.10
CA LYS A 10 10.50 -17.71 -2.22
C LYS A 10 11.54 -16.87 -2.94
N ARG A 11 11.61 -16.95 -4.27
CA ARG A 11 12.60 -16.26 -5.12
C ARG A 11 11.90 -15.59 -6.30
N MET A 12 12.41 -14.44 -6.70
CA MET A 12 11.94 -13.61 -7.80
C MET A 12 13.08 -13.22 -8.73
N ARG A 13 12.72 -12.91 -9.97
CA ARG A 13 13.65 -12.45 -11.00
C ARG A 13 13.94 -10.95 -10.88
N LEU A 14 15.19 -10.58 -11.13
CA LEU A 14 15.62 -9.20 -11.42
C LEU A 14 16.30 -9.12 -12.80
N PRO A 15 16.21 -7.98 -13.52
CA PRO A 15 15.29 -6.88 -13.24
C PRO A 15 13.83 -7.34 -13.29
N ASN A 16 12.96 -6.74 -12.48
CA ASN A 16 11.53 -7.10 -12.46
C ASN A 16 10.78 -6.45 -13.65
N LEU A 17 9.47 -6.67 -13.77
CA LEU A 17 8.69 -6.16 -14.91
C LEU A 17 8.45 -4.64 -14.87
N LEU A 18 8.91 -3.99 -13.80
CA LEU A 18 8.92 -2.54 -13.63
C LEU A 18 10.36 -2.00 -13.67
N GLU A 19 11.30 -2.80 -14.20
CA GLU A 19 12.70 -2.40 -14.46
C GLU A 19 13.53 -2.08 -13.22
N HIS A 20 13.08 -2.46 -12.03
CA HIS A 20 13.92 -2.35 -10.82
C HIS A 20 15.05 -3.38 -10.91
N GLU A 21 16.30 -2.93 -10.80
CA GLU A 21 17.48 -3.78 -10.94
C GLU A 21 17.89 -4.46 -9.64
N THR A 22 17.48 -3.88 -8.50
CA THR A 22 17.91 -4.37 -7.19
C THR A 22 16.74 -4.74 -6.30
N MET A 23 16.97 -5.71 -5.42
CA MET A 23 15.98 -6.10 -4.40
C MET A 23 15.63 -4.94 -3.46
N ALA A 24 16.57 -4.04 -3.18
CA ALA A 24 16.34 -2.91 -2.28
C ALA A 24 15.33 -1.94 -2.89
N GLU A 25 15.54 -1.58 -4.16
CA GLU A 25 14.66 -0.73 -4.95
C GLU A 25 13.27 -1.34 -5.10
N ALA A 26 13.18 -2.61 -5.53
CA ALA A 26 11.91 -3.30 -5.68
C ALA A 26 11.12 -3.34 -4.36
N LYS A 27 11.78 -3.61 -3.22
CA LYS A 27 11.14 -3.60 -1.90
C LYS A 27 10.65 -2.21 -1.51
N GLN A 28 11.46 -1.18 -1.77
CA GLN A 28 11.11 0.20 -1.41
C GLN A 28 9.86 0.64 -2.19
N GLN A 29 9.85 0.46 -3.51
CA GLN A 29 8.72 0.85 -4.36
C GLN A 29 7.47 0.00 -4.08
N ALA A 30 7.62 -1.32 -3.86
CA ALA A 30 6.50 -2.20 -3.52
C ALA A 30 5.85 -1.85 -2.17
N SER A 31 6.59 -1.24 -1.23
CA SER A 31 6.06 -0.91 0.09
C SER A 31 4.97 0.16 0.03
N SER A 32 5.01 1.06 -0.96
CA SER A 32 3.97 2.07 -1.21
C SER A 32 2.62 1.48 -1.60
N TRP A 33 2.58 0.21 -2.01
CA TRP A 33 1.36 -0.50 -2.44
C TRP A 33 0.67 -1.28 -1.32
N VAL A 34 1.33 -1.46 -0.17
CA VAL A 34 0.79 -2.18 0.99
C VAL A 34 -0.53 -1.55 1.51
N PRO A 35 -0.68 -0.22 1.59
CA PRO A 35 -1.95 0.39 1.99
C PRO A 35 -3.12 0.04 1.06
N LEU A 36 -2.90 -0.04 -0.26
CA LEU A 36 -3.94 -0.44 -1.22
C LEU A 36 -4.34 -1.90 -1.00
N LEU A 37 -3.37 -2.80 -0.78
CA LEU A 37 -3.66 -4.20 -0.46
C LEU A 37 -4.51 -4.35 0.81
N ALA A 38 -4.25 -3.52 1.83
CA ALA A 38 -5.04 -3.51 3.06
C ALA A 38 -6.51 -3.09 2.85
N LYS A 39 -6.82 -2.33 1.78
CA LYS A 39 -8.19 -1.97 1.41
C LYS A 39 -8.99 -3.13 0.81
N GLN A 40 -8.30 -4.18 0.33
CA GLN A 40 -8.95 -5.39 -0.20
C GLN A 40 -10.00 -5.09 -1.29
N CYS A 41 -9.70 -4.12 -2.16
CA CYS A 41 -10.58 -3.71 -3.25
C CYS A 41 -10.85 -4.85 -4.26
N HIS A 42 -9.87 -5.73 -4.47
CA HIS A 42 -10.04 -6.97 -5.23
C HIS A 42 -9.18 -8.07 -4.61
N THR A 43 -9.58 -9.33 -4.77
CA THR A 43 -8.85 -10.48 -4.19
C THR A 43 -7.58 -10.82 -4.96
N ASP A 44 -7.59 -10.59 -6.27
CA ASP A 44 -6.39 -10.75 -7.10
C ASP A 44 -5.44 -9.55 -7.08
N THR A 45 -5.69 -8.51 -6.27
CA THR A 45 -4.80 -7.34 -6.19
C THR A 45 -3.38 -7.73 -5.80
N GLN A 46 -3.22 -8.67 -4.85
CA GLN A 46 -1.90 -9.15 -4.45
C GLN A 46 -1.21 -9.88 -5.60
N LEU A 47 -1.92 -10.79 -6.26
CA LEU A 47 -1.41 -11.57 -7.39
C LEU A 47 -0.94 -10.65 -8.52
N PHE A 48 -1.78 -9.70 -8.91
CA PHE A 48 -1.48 -8.73 -9.97
C PHE A 48 -0.22 -7.93 -9.65
N LEU A 49 -0.15 -7.28 -8.48
CA LEU A 49 1.00 -6.46 -8.12
C LEU A 49 2.27 -7.31 -7.96
N CYS A 50 2.17 -8.52 -7.43
CA CYS A 50 3.32 -9.40 -7.25
C CYS A 50 3.85 -9.97 -8.56
N SER A 51 3.00 -10.17 -9.57
CA SER A 51 3.46 -10.55 -10.91
C SER A 51 4.42 -9.51 -11.51
N LEU A 52 4.26 -8.23 -11.14
CA LEU A 52 5.08 -7.12 -11.63
C LEU A 52 6.30 -6.84 -10.75
N PHE A 53 6.09 -6.70 -9.44
CA PHE A 53 7.14 -6.35 -8.48
C PHE A 53 8.06 -7.51 -8.12
N ALA A 54 7.54 -8.74 -8.11
CA ALA A 54 8.27 -9.95 -7.73
C ALA A 54 7.98 -11.13 -8.67
N PRO A 55 8.23 -11.02 -9.98
CA PRO A 55 7.97 -12.11 -10.92
C PRO A 55 8.71 -13.39 -10.52
N VAL A 56 8.06 -14.54 -10.67
CA VAL A 56 8.64 -15.86 -10.37
C VAL A 56 9.89 -16.13 -11.23
N CYS A 57 10.79 -16.96 -10.71
CA CYS A 57 11.97 -17.43 -11.43
C CYS A 57 11.57 -18.35 -12.60
N LEU A 58 11.48 -17.79 -13.81
CA LEU A 58 11.30 -18.53 -15.06
C LEU A 58 12.28 -17.98 -16.12
N ASP A 59 12.61 -18.81 -17.10
CA ASP A 59 13.52 -18.46 -18.21
C ASP A 59 13.02 -17.22 -18.96
N ARG A 60 11.70 -17.13 -19.15
CA ARG A 60 11.01 -16.00 -19.75
C ARG A 60 10.05 -15.36 -18.75
N PRO A 61 9.95 -14.02 -18.72
CA PRO A 61 8.97 -13.34 -17.90
C PRO A 61 7.55 -13.70 -18.35
N VAL A 62 6.65 -13.88 -17.38
CA VAL A 62 5.22 -14.06 -17.61
C VAL A 62 4.50 -12.84 -17.06
N TYR A 63 3.77 -12.13 -17.93
CA TYR A 63 3.03 -10.93 -17.57
C TYR A 63 1.64 -11.29 -17.03
N PRO A 64 0.99 -10.41 -16.25
CA PRO A 64 -0.44 -10.53 -16.00
C PRO A 64 -1.21 -10.38 -17.31
N CYS A 65 -2.31 -11.09 -17.46
CA CYS A 65 -3.20 -10.90 -18.59
C CYS A 65 -3.88 -9.53 -18.51
N ARG A 66 -4.28 -8.98 -19.66
CA ARG A 66 -5.03 -7.71 -19.70
C ARG A 66 -6.31 -7.76 -18.88
N SER A 67 -7.06 -8.86 -18.94
CA SER A 67 -8.29 -9.03 -18.16
C SER A 67 -8.04 -8.93 -16.65
N LEU A 68 -6.98 -9.56 -16.14
CA LEU A 68 -6.60 -9.48 -14.73
C LEU A 68 -6.28 -8.03 -14.32
N CYS A 69 -5.53 -7.30 -15.15
CA CYS A 69 -5.27 -5.89 -14.91
C CYS A 69 -6.55 -5.06 -14.85
N GLU A 70 -7.45 -5.24 -15.83
CA GLU A 70 -8.68 -4.46 -15.95
C GLU A 70 -9.59 -4.68 -14.75
N VAL A 71 -9.80 -5.94 -14.34
CA VAL A 71 -10.64 -6.26 -13.18
C VAL A 71 -10.07 -5.66 -11.89
N VAL A 72 -8.75 -5.73 -11.68
CA VAL A 72 -8.10 -5.12 -10.51
C VAL A 72 -8.16 -3.59 -10.58
N ARG A 73 -7.88 -2.99 -11.75
CA ARG A 73 -7.97 -1.53 -11.96
C ARG A 73 -9.39 -1.05 -11.65
N ASP A 74 -10.41 -1.65 -12.23
CA ASP A 74 -11.80 -1.20 -12.10
C ASP A 74 -12.28 -1.28 -10.64
N SER A 75 -11.76 -2.25 -9.88
CA SER A 75 -12.06 -2.39 -8.46
C SER A 75 -11.27 -1.43 -7.56
N CYS A 76 -10.01 -1.14 -7.90
CA CYS A 76 -9.06 -0.46 -7.02
C CYS A 76 -8.78 1.01 -7.39
N ALA A 77 -8.94 1.41 -8.66
CA ALA A 77 -8.72 2.78 -9.09
C ALA A 77 -9.67 3.78 -8.39
N PRO A 78 -10.98 3.53 -8.21
CA PRO A 78 -11.84 4.44 -7.46
C PRO A 78 -11.41 4.60 -6.00
N VAL A 79 -10.85 3.53 -5.40
CA VAL A 79 -10.28 3.59 -4.05
C VAL A 79 -9.06 4.50 -4.04
N MET A 80 -8.14 4.37 -4.99
CA MET A 80 -6.97 5.24 -5.08
C MET A 80 -7.35 6.71 -5.32
N GLU A 81 -8.30 6.95 -6.22
CA GLU A 81 -8.80 8.28 -6.57
C GLU A 81 -9.44 8.99 -5.36
N SER A 82 -10.14 8.25 -4.49
CA SER A 82 -10.70 8.81 -3.25
C SER A 82 -9.65 9.37 -2.28
N TYR A 83 -8.39 8.98 -2.44
CA TYR A 83 -7.23 9.50 -1.70
C TYR A 83 -6.37 10.45 -2.54
N GLY A 84 -6.82 10.84 -3.74
CA GLY A 84 -6.09 11.77 -4.62
C GLY A 84 -4.98 11.14 -5.45
N PHE A 85 -4.96 9.80 -5.58
CA PHE A 85 -3.96 9.10 -6.39
C PHE A 85 -4.62 8.49 -7.64
N PRO A 86 -4.21 8.89 -8.86
CA PRO A 86 -4.72 8.26 -10.07
C PRO A 86 -4.11 6.85 -10.26
N TRP A 87 -4.75 6.02 -11.08
CA TRP A 87 -4.15 4.77 -11.53
C TRP A 87 -2.89 5.06 -12.36
N PRO A 88 -1.70 4.55 -11.98
CA PRO A 88 -0.45 4.98 -12.59
C PRO A 88 -0.22 4.36 -13.96
N GLU A 89 0.46 5.10 -14.84
CA GLU A 89 0.78 4.68 -16.21
C GLU A 89 1.57 3.36 -16.27
N MET A 90 2.44 3.09 -15.29
CA MET A 90 3.19 1.83 -15.23
C MET A 90 2.29 0.59 -15.09
N LEU A 91 1.04 0.78 -14.66
CA LEU A 91 0.02 -0.28 -14.53
C LEU A 91 -1.07 -0.16 -15.60
N HIS A 92 -0.84 0.61 -16.68
CA HIS A 92 -1.82 0.77 -17.74
C HIS A 92 -2.06 -0.57 -18.46
N CYS A 93 -3.31 -1.04 -18.48
CA CYS A 93 -3.62 -2.40 -18.93
C CYS A 93 -3.34 -2.66 -20.42
N GLY A 94 -3.24 -1.61 -21.23
CA GLY A 94 -2.82 -1.72 -22.63
C GLY A 94 -1.39 -2.25 -22.83
N LYS A 95 -0.55 -2.23 -21.78
CA LYS A 95 0.81 -2.78 -21.79
C LYS A 95 0.84 -4.31 -21.66
N PHE A 96 -0.27 -4.93 -21.29
CA PHE A 96 -0.35 -6.36 -21.00
C PHE A 96 -0.92 -7.18 -22.16
N PRO A 97 -0.46 -8.44 -22.32
CA PRO A 97 -0.90 -9.34 -23.37
C PRO A 97 -2.39 -9.66 -23.24
N SER A 98 -2.96 -10.10 -24.37
CA SER A 98 -4.34 -10.58 -24.39
C SER A 98 -4.45 -11.96 -23.73
N ASP A 99 -5.66 -12.34 -23.28
CA ASP A 99 -5.90 -13.62 -22.60
C ASP A 99 -5.64 -14.87 -23.46
N HIS A 100 -5.47 -14.70 -24.77
CA HIS A 100 -5.13 -15.79 -25.70
C HIS A 100 -3.63 -16.12 -25.72
N GLU A 101 -2.80 -15.29 -25.10
CA GLU A 101 -1.35 -15.49 -24.97
C GLU A 101 -1.00 -16.09 -23.59
N LEU A 102 0.25 -16.54 -23.41
CA LEU A 102 0.70 -17.03 -22.12
C LEU A 102 0.82 -15.88 -21.11
N CYS A 103 -0.13 -15.79 -20.19
CA CYS A 103 -0.16 -14.77 -19.14
C CYS A 103 -0.86 -15.28 -17.86
N ILE A 104 -0.72 -14.52 -16.76
CA ILE A 104 -1.36 -14.83 -15.48
C ILE A 104 -2.80 -14.30 -15.50
N ALA A 105 -3.77 -15.20 -15.49
CA ALA A 105 -5.20 -14.89 -15.52
C ALA A 105 -5.80 -14.70 -14.12
N VAL A 106 -7.05 -14.22 -14.09
CA VAL A 106 -7.88 -14.03 -12.90
C VAL A 106 -8.08 -15.37 -12.17
N GLN A 107 -8.00 -15.37 -10.83
CA GLN A 107 -8.25 -16.59 -10.05
C GLN A 107 -9.74 -16.70 -9.76
N PHE A 108 -10.48 -17.47 -10.55
CA PHE A 108 -11.93 -17.71 -10.37
C PHE A 108 -12.27 -18.64 -9.18
N GLY A 109 -11.46 -18.62 -8.13
CA GLY A 109 -11.65 -19.38 -6.91
C GLY A 109 -11.87 -18.44 -5.72
N ASN A 110 -13.14 -18.29 -5.31
CA ASN A 110 -13.55 -17.93 -3.94
C ASN A 110 -13.83 -16.47 -3.56
N SER A 111 -14.20 -15.59 -4.49
CA SER A 111 -14.61 -14.22 -4.12
C SER A 111 -16.08 -13.95 -4.41
N LYS A 112 -16.88 -13.92 -3.34
CA LYS A 112 -18.16 -13.22 -3.34
C LYS A 112 -17.86 -11.78 -3.74
N VAL A 113 -18.37 -11.34 -4.89
CA VAL A 113 -18.38 -9.94 -5.28
C VAL A 113 -19.07 -9.18 -4.15
N THR A 114 -18.26 -8.56 -3.30
CA THR A 114 -18.78 -7.60 -2.34
C THR A 114 -18.91 -6.31 -3.14
N PRO A 115 -20.11 -5.72 -3.26
CA PRO A 115 -20.26 -4.48 -3.98
C PRO A 115 -19.28 -3.44 -3.41
N PRO A 116 -18.76 -2.53 -4.26
CA PRO A 116 -17.83 -1.51 -3.80
C PRO A 116 -18.45 -0.82 -2.57
N PRO A 117 -17.68 -0.60 -1.48
CA PRO A 117 -18.17 0.25 -0.41
C PRO A 117 -18.43 1.60 -1.04
N VAL A 118 -19.71 1.95 -1.22
CA VAL A 118 -20.14 3.30 -1.56
C VAL A 118 -19.42 4.19 -0.56
N SER A 119 -18.54 5.05 -1.06
CA SER A 119 -17.88 6.05 -0.24
C SER A 119 -19.00 6.86 0.39
N LYS A 120 -19.26 6.60 1.67
CA LYS A 120 -20.02 7.54 2.46
C LYS A 120 -19.11 8.75 2.56
N ILE A 121 -19.28 9.66 1.60
CA ILE A 121 -18.94 11.06 1.75
C ILE A 121 -19.37 11.40 3.18
N CYS A 122 -18.44 11.92 3.97
CA CYS A 122 -18.76 12.34 5.32
C CYS A 122 -19.97 13.26 5.19
N THR A 123 -21.05 12.97 5.91
CA THR A 123 -22.31 13.74 5.90
C THR A 123 -22.10 15.22 6.24
N GLN A 124 -20.87 15.60 6.62
CA GLN A 124 -20.39 16.96 6.76
C GLN A 124 -20.34 17.75 5.43
N CYS A 125 -20.32 17.10 4.27
CA CYS A 125 -20.28 17.76 2.96
C CYS A 125 -21.66 17.87 2.27
N GLU A 126 -22.73 17.28 2.85
CA GLU A 126 -24.10 17.37 2.30
C GLU A 126 -24.93 18.51 2.90
N MET A 127 -24.37 19.33 3.79
CA MET A 127 -25.07 20.47 4.38
C MET A 127 -24.61 21.79 3.74
N GLU A 128 -25.25 22.09 2.61
CA GLU A 128 -25.68 23.40 2.07
C GLU A 128 -24.85 24.68 2.35
N HIS A 129 -24.57 25.40 1.25
CA HIS A 129 -24.90 26.82 1.07
C HIS A 129 -25.17 27.66 2.35
N LYS A 130 -24.11 28.13 3.02
CA LYS A 130 -24.08 29.45 3.66
C LYS A 130 -22.65 29.89 3.97
N ALA A 131 -22.05 30.64 3.06
CA ALA A 131 -20.69 31.16 3.16
C ALA A 131 -20.52 32.33 4.15
N ASP A 132 -21.46 32.56 5.07
CA ASP A 132 -21.43 33.73 5.96
C ASP A 132 -21.10 33.40 7.43
N GLY A 133 -21.08 32.12 7.84
CA GLY A 133 -20.84 31.72 9.24
C GLY A 133 -19.42 31.23 9.57
N MET A 134 -18.61 30.90 8.56
CA MET A 134 -17.32 30.22 8.76
C MET A 134 -16.18 31.14 9.21
N MET A 135 -16.32 32.46 9.10
CA MET A 135 -15.29 33.41 9.55
C MET A 135 -15.32 33.63 11.08
N GLU A 136 -16.48 33.44 11.72
CA GLU A 136 -16.66 33.78 13.13
C GLU A 136 -16.17 32.68 14.10
N GLN A 137 -16.16 31.43 13.63
CA GLN A 137 -15.65 30.29 14.41
C GLN A 137 -14.12 30.19 14.42
N MET A 138 -13.43 30.68 13.38
CA MET A 138 -11.96 30.78 13.42
C MET A 138 -11.45 31.95 14.27
N CYS A 139 -12.28 32.97 14.53
CA CYS A 139 -11.87 34.14 15.30
C CYS A 139 -12.07 34.00 16.83
N SER A 140 -12.67 32.90 17.30
CA SER A 140 -13.00 32.69 18.73
C SER A 140 -12.00 31.83 19.50
N THR A 141 -10.94 31.32 18.86
CA THR A 141 -9.84 30.64 19.56
C THR A 141 -8.87 31.68 20.11
N LYS A 142 -9.16 32.19 21.31
CA LYS A 142 -8.23 33.03 22.07
C LYS A 142 -6.97 32.22 22.40
N TYR A 143 -5.90 32.43 21.63
CA TYR A 143 -4.53 32.22 22.12
C TYR A 143 -4.26 33.25 23.22
N GLY A 144 -4.58 32.88 24.45
CA GLY A 144 -4.07 33.54 25.66
C GLY A 144 -2.96 32.69 26.24
N GLY A 145 -1.71 33.04 25.93
CA GLY A 145 -0.58 32.53 26.69
C GLY A 145 -0.57 33.20 28.06
N GLU A 146 -0.70 32.41 29.13
CA GLU A 146 -0.41 32.86 30.47
C GLU A 146 0.48 31.82 31.17
N LYS A 147 1.66 32.29 31.57
CA LYS A 147 2.70 31.51 32.24
C LYS A 147 2.27 31.26 33.69
N THR A 148 2.36 30.02 34.16
CA THR A 148 2.46 29.71 35.59
C THR A 148 3.35 28.49 35.80
N GLU A 149 4.33 28.65 36.68
CA GLU A 149 5.23 27.63 37.23
C GLU A 149 5.41 27.99 38.72
N PRO A 150 5.74 27.08 39.65
CA PRO A 150 5.45 25.65 39.77
C PRO A 150 4.68 25.34 41.07
N ALA A 151 4.08 24.15 41.19
CA ALA A 151 3.72 23.56 42.48
C ALA A 151 4.37 22.18 42.58
N GLY A 152 5.18 22.00 43.63
CA GLY A 152 6.01 20.84 43.87
C GLY A 152 5.24 19.53 44.05
N GLY A 153 5.88 18.45 43.63
CA GLY A 153 5.50 17.07 43.88
C GLY A 153 6.75 16.21 43.79
N GLU A 154 6.92 15.33 44.77
CA GLU A 154 8.14 14.62 45.16
C GLU A 154 8.71 13.72 44.05
N ALA A 155 10.03 13.76 43.86
CA ALA A 155 10.78 12.86 42.99
C ALA A 155 11.14 11.59 43.75
N GLN A 156 10.52 10.47 43.38
CA GLN A 156 10.90 9.14 43.87
C GLN A 156 11.80 8.45 42.83
N GLU A 157 13.06 8.28 43.23
CA GLU A 157 14.11 7.60 42.47
C GLU A 157 13.81 6.11 42.32
N HIS A 158 13.60 5.66 41.08
CA HIS A 158 13.65 4.24 40.73
C HIS A 158 14.75 4.00 39.71
N ARG A 159 15.91 3.60 40.24
CA ARG A 159 17.02 2.98 39.53
C ARG A 159 16.55 1.65 38.94
N SER A 160 16.69 1.49 37.63
CA SER A 160 16.80 0.19 36.99
C SER A 160 17.86 0.24 35.90
N ASP A 161 19.02 -0.28 36.26
CA ASP A 161 20.05 -0.76 35.35
C ASP A 161 19.47 -1.82 34.41
N GLN A 162 19.59 -1.62 33.09
CA GLN A 162 19.87 -2.74 32.21
C GLN A 162 20.56 -2.31 30.91
N GLN A 163 21.87 -2.52 30.98
CA GLN A 163 22.82 -2.87 29.94
C GLN A 163 22.22 -3.32 28.59
N GLY A 164 22.69 -2.64 27.55
CA GLY A 164 23.24 -3.24 26.33
C GLY A 164 22.54 -4.46 25.75
N LEU A 165 21.63 -4.23 24.81
CA LEU A 165 21.35 -5.23 23.78
C LEU A 165 22.05 -4.82 22.49
N SER A 166 23.16 -5.50 22.23
CA SER A 166 23.85 -5.51 20.95
C SER A 166 22.85 -5.66 19.80
N ARG A 167 23.03 -4.80 18.80
CA ARG A 167 22.36 -4.84 17.50
C ARG A 167 22.70 -6.19 16.85
N ALA A 168 21.88 -7.20 17.09
CA ALA A 168 21.90 -8.44 16.35
C ALA A 168 21.47 -8.11 14.91
N ARG A 169 22.46 -7.83 14.07
CA ARG A 169 22.31 -7.83 12.62
C ARG A 169 22.10 -9.29 12.23
N THR A 170 20.86 -9.76 12.29
CA THR A 170 20.48 -11.04 11.67
C THR A 170 20.72 -10.90 10.19
N LYS A 171 21.85 -11.45 9.75
CA LYS A 171 22.22 -11.67 8.35
C LYS A 171 21.40 -12.85 7.82
N ASP A 172 20.08 -12.71 7.84
CA ASP A 172 19.23 -13.54 6.99
C ASP A 172 19.07 -12.80 5.67
N HIS A 173 20.17 -12.76 4.90
CA HIS A 173 20.09 -12.51 3.47
C HIS A 173 19.40 -13.73 2.84
N ILE A 174 18.09 -13.86 3.04
CA ILE A 174 17.24 -14.62 2.13
C ILE A 174 17.46 -13.93 0.79
N SER A 175 18.27 -14.54 -0.06
CA SER A 175 18.45 -14.11 -1.43
C SER A 175 17.12 -14.39 -2.12
N TRP A 176 16.32 -13.32 -2.22
CA TRP A 176 15.09 -13.31 -3.00
C TRP A 176 15.38 -13.37 -4.49
N GLU A 177 16.64 -13.43 -4.90
CA GLU A 177 17.06 -13.42 -6.29
C GLU A 177 17.18 -14.85 -6.81
N CYS A 178 16.76 -15.06 -8.05
CA CYS A 178 17.08 -16.27 -8.81
C CYS A 178 18.58 -16.24 -9.17
N LYS A 179 19.48 -16.54 -8.23
CA LYS A 179 20.84 -16.95 -8.60
C LYS A 179 20.81 -18.19 -9.48
#